data_AF-A0A2A2LAK1-F1
#
_entry.id   AF-A0A2A2LAK1-F1
#
_cell.length_a   1.000
_cell.length_b   1.000
_cell.length_c   1.000
_cell.angle_alpha   90.00
_cell.angle_beta   90.00
_cell.angle_gamma   90.00
#
_symmetry.space_group_name_H-M   'P 1'
#
loop_
_entity.id
_entity.type
_entity.pdbx_description
1 polymer ?
#
loop_
_entity_poly.entity_id
_entity_poly.type
_entity_poly.pdbx_seq_one_letter_code
_entity_poly.pdbx_strand_id
1 'polypeptide(L)'
;MLGASIQFLASIAMPISYVGLLYVFDKDGTDRNDPKSVRLRFIAACVSSAASLILTYILLFPWDPHPLRTMGIHLDGSFAAVLIPSFLIFLIYAGHLLIMYYDQLLDSYLDINQWKYSFSQITWIRDAIVAPATEEITFRGCAATLMASALQSQWLAILLSPLAFSVSHFHHIGDDQRKGATLNQAIAKRVFQMLYTYLFGAYATYLHQSTGHILAPIVTHSLCNSLGIPMVSEIQTFPDAETRKKLWLTFTFGAICFVLLVGPLTHKSLYSS
;
A
#
# COMPACT_ATOMS: atom_id res chain seq x y z
N MET A 1 17.05 9.48 -25.40
CA MET A 1 16.53 8.13 -25.65
C MET A 1 17.13 7.09 -24.70
N LEU A 2 18.46 6.94 -24.61
CA LEU A 2 19.09 5.94 -23.72
C LEU A 2 18.71 6.07 -22.24
N GLY A 3 18.64 7.30 -21.71
CA GLY A 3 18.25 7.54 -20.31
C GLY A 3 16.83 7.09 -19.97
N ALA A 4 15.85 7.33 -20.86
CA ALA A 4 14.46 6.90 -20.65
C ALA A 4 14.32 5.38 -20.64
N SER A 5 15.03 4.67 -21.52
CA SER A 5 15.05 3.20 -21.52
C SER A 5 15.63 2.63 -20.22
N ILE A 6 16.72 3.21 -19.70
CA ILE A 6 17.32 2.79 -18.43
C ILE A 6 16.35 3.04 -17.26
N GLN A 7 15.72 4.22 -17.20
CA GLN A 7 14.73 4.54 -16.17
C GLN A 7 13.52 3.59 -16.21
N PHE A 8 13.03 3.26 -17.41
CA PHE A 8 11.94 2.31 -17.59
C PHE A 8 12.33 0.90 -17.11
N LEU A 9 13.48 0.38 -17.53
CA LEU A 9 13.97 -0.93 -17.08
C LEU A 9 14.18 -0.97 -15.56
N ALA A 10 14.78 0.08 -14.99
CA ALA A 10 14.98 0.19 -13.55
C ALA A 10 13.64 0.21 -12.80
N SER A 11 12.62 0.91 -13.32
CA SER A 11 11.29 0.96 -12.70
C SER A 11 10.62 -0.40 -12.59
N ILE A 12 10.85 -1.30 -13.55
CA ILE A 12 10.31 -2.67 -13.53
C ILE A 12 11.17 -3.58 -12.65
N ALA A 13 12.49 -3.41 -12.70
CA ALA A 13 13.42 -4.23 -11.94
C ALA A 13 13.29 -4.01 -10.42
N MET A 14 13.08 -2.78 -9.94
CA MET A 14 13.05 -2.45 -8.51
C MET A 14 12.02 -3.28 -7.71
N PRO A 15 10.72 -3.37 -8.09
CA PRO A 15 9.77 -4.21 -7.36
C PRO A 15 10.13 -5.70 -7.38
N ILE A 16 10.65 -6.19 -8.51
CA ILE A 16 11.06 -7.59 -8.65
C ILE A 16 12.26 -7.88 -7.74
N SER A 17 13.27 -7.00 -7.74
CA SER A 17 14.45 -7.11 -6.88
C SER A 17 14.09 -7.01 -5.40
N TYR A 18 13.14 -6.14 -5.04
CA TYR A 18 12.64 -6.04 -3.67
C TYR A 18 12.08 -7.37 -3.19
N VAL A 19 11.10 -7.93 -3.92
CA VAL A 19 10.50 -9.22 -3.56
C VAL A 19 11.54 -10.34 -3.57
N GLY A 20 12.39 -10.40 -4.60
CA GLY A 20 13.46 -11.39 -4.71
C GLY A 20 14.42 -11.38 -3.52
N LEU A 21 14.84 -10.20 -3.07
CA LEU A 21 15.74 -10.06 -1.92
C LEU A 21 15.10 -10.55 -0.61
N LEU A 22 13.79 -10.35 -0.41
CA LEU A 22 13.09 -10.91 0.75
C LEU A 22 13.21 -12.44 0.81
N TYR A 23 13.02 -13.11 -0.33
CA TYR A 23 13.14 -14.57 -0.42
C TYR A 23 14.59 -15.05 -0.31
N VAL A 24 15.56 -14.30 -0.83
CA VAL A 24 16.98 -14.67 -0.74
C VAL A 24 17.48 -14.59 0.70
N PHE A 25 17.13 -13.53 1.43
CA PHE A 25 17.56 -13.37 2.82
C PHE A 25 16.86 -14.35 3.76
N ASP A 26 15.61 -14.70 3.46
CA ASP A 26 14.81 -15.64 4.25
C ASP A 26 14.65 -17.01 3.55
N LYS A 27 15.68 -17.45 2.82
CA LYS A 27 15.63 -18.66 2.00
C LYS A 27 15.32 -19.95 2.79
N ASP A 28 15.74 -19.98 4.05
CA ASP A 28 15.59 -21.14 4.95
C ASP A 28 14.40 -20.95 5.92
N GLY A 29 13.62 -19.88 5.75
CA GLY A 29 12.47 -19.55 6.57
C GLY A 29 11.26 -20.43 6.23
N THR A 30 10.73 -21.14 7.22
CA THR A 30 9.51 -21.97 7.06
C THR A 30 8.24 -21.21 7.43
N ASP A 31 8.32 -20.28 8.39
CA ASP A 31 7.24 -19.38 8.77
C ASP A 31 7.69 -17.93 8.66
N ARG A 32 6.97 -17.16 7.83
CA ARG A 32 7.19 -15.72 7.63
C ARG A 32 6.91 -14.88 8.87
N ASN A 33 6.19 -15.42 9.85
CA ASN A 33 5.86 -14.76 11.10
C ASN A 33 6.83 -15.12 12.23
N ASP A 34 7.75 -16.05 12.00
CA ASP A 34 8.82 -16.33 12.95
C ASP A 34 9.70 -15.07 13.14
N PRO A 35 10.05 -14.69 14.38
CA PRO A 35 10.84 -13.48 14.64
C PRO A 35 12.17 -13.41 13.88
N LYS A 36 12.82 -14.55 13.61
CA LYS A 36 14.05 -14.60 12.82
C LYS A 36 13.76 -14.26 11.35
N SER A 37 12.74 -14.87 10.76
CA SER A 37 12.30 -14.59 9.39
C SER A 37 11.92 -13.11 9.23
N VAL A 38 11.15 -12.57 10.17
CA VAL A 38 10.75 -11.16 10.17
C VAL A 38 11.98 -10.23 10.17
N ARG A 39 12.96 -10.49 11.03
CA ARG A 39 14.20 -9.68 11.10
C ARG A 39 15.02 -9.75 9.80
N LEU A 40 15.16 -10.93 9.21
CA LEU A 40 15.92 -11.10 7.96
C LEU A 40 15.23 -10.36 6.80
N ARG A 41 13.91 -10.49 6.68
CA ARG A 41 13.11 -9.78 5.69
C ARG A 41 13.13 -8.26 5.89
N PHE A 42 13.19 -7.78 7.14
CA PHE A 42 13.35 -6.34 7.41
C PHE A 42 14.67 -5.81 6.85
N ILE A 43 15.77 -6.51 7.13
CA ILE A 43 17.08 -6.10 6.63
C ILE A 43 17.07 -6.09 5.10
N ALA A 44 16.52 -7.13 4.47
CA ALA A 44 16.38 -7.21 3.02
C ALA A 44 15.55 -6.05 2.44
N ALA A 45 14.40 -5.73 3.05
CA ALA A 45 13.53 -4.63 2.66
C ALA A 45 14.25 -3.28 2.75
N CYS A 46 14.96 -3.03 3.84
CA CYS A 46 15.73 -1.79 4.04
C CYS A 46 16.88 -1.67 3.04
N VAL A 47 17.63 -2.75 2.81
CA VAL A 47 18.73 -2.76 1.82
C VAL A 47 18.20 -2.51 0.41
N SER A 48 17.12 -3.19 0.02
CA SER A 48 16.50 -3.01 -1.29
C SER A 48 15.95 -1.59 -1.48
N SER A 49 15.31 -1.03 -0.45
CA SER A 49 14.77 0.33 -0.48
C SER A 49 15.89 1.36 -0.60
N ALA A 50 16.96 1.22 0.18
CA ALA A 50 18.11 2.12 0.12
C ALA A 50 18.79 2.07 -1.26
N ALA A 51 19.00 0.87 -1.82
CA ALA A 51 19.57 0.71 -3.16
C ALA A 51 18.68 1.35 -4.24
N SER A 52 17.36 1.16 -4.15
CA SER A 52 16.39 1.75 -5.09
C SER A 52 16.38 3.27 -4.99
N LEU A 53 16.48 3.82 -3.79
CA LEU A 53 16.52 5.25 -3.52
C LEU A 53 17.78 5.88 -4.12
N ILE A 54 18.95 5.30 -3.86
CA ILE A 54 20.24 5.75 -4.41
C ILE A 54 20.23 5.68 -5.94
N LEU A 55 19.79 4.56 -6.51
CA LEU A 55 19.73 4.41 -7.97
C LEU A 55 18.78 5.42 -8.61
N THR A 56 17.59 5.63 -8.02
CA THR A 56 16.62 6.62 -8.50
C THR A 56 17.22 8.02 -8.46
N TYR A 57 17.87 8.39 -7.36
CA TYR A 57 18.54 9.68 -7.24
C TYR A 57 19.55 9.89 -8.37
N ILE A 58 20.44 8.92 -8.60
CA ILE A 58 21.46 8.98 -9.66
C ILE A 58 20.83 9.11 -11.05
N LEU A 59 19.73 8.40 -11.32
CA LEU A 59 19.06 8.42 -12.63
C LEU A 59 18.25 9.70 -12.89
N LEU A 60 17.81 10.40 -11.85
CA LEU A 60 17.08 11.66 -11.95
C LEU A 60 18.02 12.89 -11.96
N PHE A 61 19.09 12.86 -11.18
CA PHE A 61 20.02 13.97 -10.96
C PHE A 61 20.50 14.72 -12.22
N PRO A 62 20.78 14.07 -13.37
CA PRO A 62 21.24 14.79 -14.55
C PRO A 62 20.22 15.76 -15.17
N TRP A 63 18.93 15.64 -14.83
CA TRP A 63 17.83 16.40 -15.45
C TRP A 63 16.91 17.07 -14.44
N ASP A 64 16.97 16.65 -13.18
CA ASP A 64 16.16 17.15 -12.09
C ASP A 64 17.06 17.73 -10.99
N PRO A 65 17.01 19.05 -10.73
CA PRO A 65 17.82 19.69 -9.69
C PRO A 65 17.41 19.28 -8.27
N HIS A 66 16.21 18.71 -8.09
CA HIS A 66 15.69 18.29 -6.79
C HIS A 66 15.11 16.86 -6.80
N PRO A 67 15.93 15.81 -7.05
CA PRO A 67 15.44 14.44 -7.21
C PRO A 67 14.61 13.92 -6.04
N LEU A 68 15.03 14.22 -4.80
CA LEU A 68 14.29 13.80 -3.60
C LEU A 68 12.88 14.39 -3.56
N ARG A 69 12.71 15.63 -4.04
CA ARG A 69 11.39 16.27 -4.11
C ARG A 69 10.51 15.60 -5.15
N THR A 70 11.05 15.23 -6.31
CA THR A 70 10.34 14.46 -7.34
C THR A 70 9.99 13.04 -6.88
N MET A 71 10.81 12.45 -6.02
CA MET A 71 10.51 11.20 -5.31
C MET A 71 9.51 11.37 -4.15
N GLY A 72 9.02 12.60 -3.91
CA GLY A 72 8.07 12.94 -2.85
C GLY A 72 8.65 12.93 -1.43
N ILE A 73 9.98 13.00 -1.31
CA ILE A 73 10.73 13.02 -0.06
C ILE A 73 11.10 14.47 0.27
N HIS A 74 10.24 15.13 1.02
CA HIS A 74 10.43 16.47 1.59
C HIS A 74 9.52 16.66 2.80
N LEU A 75 9.63 17.80 3.49
CA LEU A 75 8.84 18.14 4.68
C LEU A 75 7.67 19.09 4.40
N ASP A 76 7.74 19.88 3.31
CA ASP A 76 6.66 20.77 2.92
C ASP A 76 5.36 19.98 2.75
N GLY A 77 4.27 20.44 3.37
CA GLY A 77 2.97 19.79 3.28
C GLY A 77 2.85 18.44 3.99
N SER A 78 3.82 18.01 4.80
CA SER A 78 3.79 16.70 5.48
C SER A 78 2.54 16.49 6.34
N PHE A 79 2.08 17.54 7.03
CA PHE A 79 0.86 17.45 7.84
C PHE A 79 -0.38 17.13 6.98
N ALA A 80 -0.53 17.81 5.85
CA ALA A 80 -1.60 17.54 4.89
C ALA A 80 -1.46 16.14 4.27
N ALA A 81 -0.23 15.74 3.92
CA ALA A 81 0.10 14.42 3.36
C ALA A 81 -0.26 13.26 4.30
N VAL A 82 -0.25 13.49 5.62
CA VAL A 82 -0.70 12.50 6.60
C VAL A 82 -2.21 12.56 6.79
N LEU A 83 -2.78 13.74 7.06
CA LEU A 83 -4.17 13.86 7.49
C LEU A 83 -5.19 13.64 6.37
N ILE A 84 -4.98 14.25 5.21
CA ILE A 84 -6.00 14.28 4.16
C ILE A 84 -6.19 12.89 3.52
N PRO A 85 -5.11 12.14 3.16
CA PRO A 85 -5.25 10.77 2.69
C PRO A 85 -5.83 9.83 3.75
N SER A 86 -5.48 10.02 5.03
CA SER A 86 -6.08 9.26 6.13
C SER A 86 -7.59 9.46 6.20
N PHE A 87 -8.05 10.71 6.07
CA PHE A 87 -9.47 11.04 6.03
C PHE A 87 -10.19 10.35 4.85
N LEU A 88 -9.59 10.36 3.65
CA LEU A 88 -10.14 9.62 2.51
C LEU A 88 -10.27 8.12 2.80
N ILE A 89 -9.28 7.51 3.46
CA ILE A 89 -9.36 6.11 3.89
C ILE A 89 -10.48 5.91 4.91
N PHE A 90 -10.64 6.78 5.90
CA PHE A 90 -11.75 6.65 6.84
C PHE A 90 -13.13 6.82 6.19
N LEU A 91 -13.26 7.58 5.09
CA LEU A 91 -14.49 7.63 4.32
C LEU A 91 -14.82 6.28 3.68
N ILE A 92 -13.88 5.64 2.98
CA ILE A 92 -14.15 4.34 2.35
C ILE A 92 -14.30 3.21 3.38
N TYR A 93 -13.69 3.35 4.57
CA TYR A 93 -13.84 2.44 5.70
C TYR A 93 -14.98 2.79 6.66
N ALA A 94 -15.79 3.81 6.40
CA ALA A 94 -16.82 4.28 7.34
C ALA A 94 -17.79 3.16 7.78
N GLY A 95 -18.22 2.31 6.84
CA GLY A 95 -19.06 1.15 7.16
C GLY A 95 -18.34 0.09 7.99
N HIS A 96 -17.05 -0.13 7.77
CA HIS A 96 -16.23 -1.06 8.56
C HIS A 96 -16.00 -0.54 9.98
N LEU A 97 -15.75 0.76 10.16
CA LEU A 97 -15.67 1.38 11.49
C LEU A 97 -17.00 1.24 12.26
N LEU A 98 -18.14 1.31 11.56
CA LEU A 98 -19.45 1.07 12.17
C LEU A 98 -19.65 -0.38 12.59
N ILE A 99 -19.13 -1.36 11.84
CA ILE A 99 -19.08 -2.77 12.27
C ILE A 99 -18.25 -2.90 13.55
N MET A 100 -17.02 -2.34 13.55
CA MET A 100 -16.15 -2.36 14.73
C MET A 100 -16.79 -1.70 15.95
N TYR A 101 -17.61 -0.67 15.75
CA TYR A 101 -18.37 -0.05 16.83
C TYR A 101 -19.41 -1.03 17.42
N TYR A 102 -20.20 -1.69 16.58
CA TYR A 102 -21.19 -2.66 17.06
C TYR A 102 -20.55 -3.88 17.73
N ASP A 103 -19.40 -4.32 17.23
CA ASP A 103 -18.63 -5.43 17.79
C ASP A 103 -17.75 -5.03 19.00
N GLN A 104 -17.84 -3.77 19.44
CA GLN A 104 -17.08 -3.21 20.58
C GLN A 104 -15.56 -3.33 20.43
N LEU A 105 -15.07 -3.34 19.18
CA LEU A 105 -13.65 -3.43 18.88
C LEU A 105 -12.96 -2.06 18.93
N LEU A 106 -13.70 -0.95 18.80
CA LEU A 106 -13.11 0.40 18.80
C LEU A 106 -12.36 0.73 20.10
N ASP A 107 -12.82 0.25 21.24
CA ASP A 107 -12.16 0.51 22.53
C ASP A 107 -10.72 -0.02 22.55
N SER A 108 -10.47 -1.17 21.90
CA SER A 108 -9.12 -1.73 21.77
C SER A 108 -8.18 -0.85 20.95
N TYR A 109 -8.70 -0.07 19.99
CA TYR A 109 -7.92 0.89 19.20
C TYR A 109 -7.64 2.19 19.97
N LEU A 110 -8.38 2.46 21.06
CA LEU A 110 -8.18 3.62 21.93
C LEU A 110 -7.36 3.27 23.20
N ASP A 111 -7.19 1.97 23.50
CA ASP A 111 -6.45 1.51 24.68
C ASP A 111 -4.93 1.59 24.50
N ILE A 112 -4.29 2.45 25.29
CA ILE A 112 -2.82 2.64 25.34
C ILE A 112 -2.08 1.32 25.64
N ASN A 113 -2.64 0.43 26.45
CA ASN A 113 -1.99 -0.84 26.77
C ASN A 113 -1.96 -1.78 25.56
N GLN A 114 -3.04 -1.78 24.77
CA GLN A 114 -3.08 -2.53 23.51
C GLN A 114 -2.04 -1.98 22.52
N TRP A 115 -1.89 -0.66 22.42
CA TRP A 115 -0.81 -0.05 21.64
C TRP A 115 0.58 -0.47 22.10
N LYS A 116 0.85 -0.40 23.41
CA LYS A 116 2.14 -0.87 23.98
C LYS A 116 2.41 -2.34 23.62
N TYR A 117 1.39 -3.19 23.70
CA TYR A 117 1.49 -4.59 23.30
C TYR A 117 1.81 -4.72 21.81
N SER A 118 1.08 -4.02 20.94
CA SER A 118 1.34 -3.98 19.49
C SER A 118 2.78 -3.55 19.18
N PHE A 119 3.29 -2.51 19.84
CA PHE A 119 4.68 -2.06 19.71
C PHE A 119 5.72 -3.04 20.27
N SER A 120 5.33 -4.05 21.04
CA SER A 120 6.22 -5.16 21.40
C SER A 120 6.20 -6.32 20.40
N GLN A 121 5.20 -6.39 19.50
CA GLN A 121 5.07 -7.44 18.51
C GLN A 121 5.79 -7.07 17.21
N ILE A 122 6.86 -7.80 16.88
CA ILE A 122 7.64 -7.53 15.66
C ILE A 122 6.83 -7.71 14.37
N THR A 123 5.83 -8.60 14.38
CA THR A 123 4.90 -8.79 13.26
C THR A 123 3.98 -7.60 13.08
N TRP A 124 3.51 -6.97 14.16
CA TRP A 124 2.73 -5.74 14.06
C TRP A 124 3.59 -4.58 13.54
N ILE A 125 4.82 -4.42 14.06
CA ILE A 125 5.77 -3.41 13.57
C ILE A 125 6.05 -3.61 12.07
N ARG A 126 6.19 -4.87 11.62
CA ARG A 126 6.31 -5.21 10.20
C ARG A 126 5.13 -4.65 9.41
N ASP A 127 3.93 -5.09 9.78
CA ASP A 127 2.74 -4.92 8.95
C ASP A 127 2.24 -3.47 8.97
N ALA A 128 2.35 -2.78 10.11
CA ALA A 128 1.84 -1.43 10.27
C ALA A 128 2.87 -0.34 9.90
N ILE A 129 4.18 -0.62 9.98
CA ILE A 129 5.22 0.43 9.83
C ILE A 129 6.23 0.07 8.76
N VAL A 130 6.99 -1.02 8.96
CA VAL A 130 8.18 -1.28 8.15
C VAL A 130 7.81 -1.61 6.71
N ALA A 131 6.89 -2.56 6.50
CA ALA A 131 6.48 -2.97 5.17
C ALA A 131 5.82 -1.81 4.38
N PRO A 132 4.83 -1.06 4.94
CA PRO A 132 4.33 0.15 4.30
C PRO A 132 5.44 1.14 3.91
N ALA A 133 6.36 1.46 4.83
CA ALA A 133 7.41 2.43 4.56
C ALA A 133 8.34 1.97 3.42
N THR A 134 8.87 0.74 3.50
CA THR A 134 9.84 0.24 2.52
C THR A 134 9.21 -0.05 1.15
N GLU A 135 8.00 -0.59 1.13
CA GLU A 135 7.27 -0.86 -0.11
C GLU A 135 6.86 0.43 -0.82
N GLU A 136 6.33 1.43 -0.11
CA GLU A 136 5.93 2.68 -0.75
C GLU A 136 7.14 3.49 -1.23
N ILE A 137 8.23 3.55 -0.47
CA ILE A 137 9.48 4.19 -0.92
C ILE A 137 9.98 3.54 -2.21
N THR A 138 10.03 2.20 -2.25
CA THR A 138 10.55 1.47 -3.41
C THR A 138 9.60 1.53 -4.60
N PHE A 139 8.32 1.29 -4.40
CA PHE A 139 7.36 1.15 -5.49
C PHE A 139 6.85 2.50 -6.00
N ARG A 140 6.63 3.48 -5.11
CA ARG A 140 6.05 4.79 -5.47
C ARG A 140 7.14 5.84 -5.58
N GLY A 141 7.93 6.02 -4.51
CA GLY A 141 9.02 7.00 -4.47
C GLY A 141 10.08 6.76 -5.55
N CYS A 142 10.41 5.50 -5.82
CA CYS A 142 11.43 5.11 -6.79
C CYS A 142 10.84 4.63 -8.13
N ALA A 143 10.22 3.44 -8.15
CA ALA A 143 9.80 2.80 -9.39
C ALA A 143 8.76 3.61 -10.18
N ALA A 144 7.65 4.02 -9.56
CA ALA A 144 6.62 4.81 -10.23
C ALA A 144 7.14 6.18 -10.69
N THR A 145 8.03 6.83 -9.91
CA THR A 145 8.70 8.08 -10.30
C THR A 145 9.54 7.89 -11.58
N LEU A 146 10.39 6.86 -11.63
CA LEU A 146 11.19 6.55 -12.81
C LEU A 146 10.32 6.16 -14.01
N MET A 147 9.24 5.41 -13.78
CA MET A 147 8.28 5.04 -14.82
C MET A 147 7.59 6.26 -15.42
N ALA A 148 7.13 7.20 -14.58
CA ALA A 148 6.51 8.44 -15.01
C ALA A 148 7.49 9.32 -15.80
N SER A 149 8.74 9.42 -15.33
CA SER A 149 9.83 10.13 -16.03
C SER A 149 10.12 9.49 -17.41
N ALA A 150 10.28 8.17 -17.45
CA ALA A 150 10.61 7.45 -18.68
C ALA A 150 9.51 7.52 -19.74
N LEU A 151 8.25 7.39 -19.32
CA LEU A 151 7.08 7.39 -20.21
C LEU A 151 6.53 8.80 -20.48
N GLN A 152 7.04 9.81 -19.77
CA GLN A 152 6.51 11.18 -19.77
C GLN A 152 5.00 11.24 -19.52
N SER A 153 4.49 10.33 -18.67
CA SER A 153 3.05 10.20 -18.40
C SER A 153 2.80 9.67 -17.00
N GLN A 154 2.15 10.50 -16.19
CA GLN A 154 1.69 10.13 -14.85
C GLN A 154 0.62 9.03 -14.91
N TRP A 155 -0.33 9.15 -15.84
CA TRP A 155 -1.40 8.17 -16.05
C TRP A 155 -0.86 6.78 -16.40
N LEU A 156 0.14 6.68 -17.29
CA LEU A 156 0.74 5.38 -17.61
C LEU A 156 1.47 4.80 -16.40
N ALA A 157 2.14 5.61 -15.59
CA ALA A 157 2.75 5.12 -14.36
C ALA A 157 1.71 4.61 -13.35
N ILE A 158 0.57 5.28 -13.19
CA ILE A 158 -0.54 4.81 -12.33
C ILE A 158 -1.05 3.44 -12.77
N LEU A 159 -1.20 3.23 -14.08
CA LEU A 159 -1.74 1.99 -14.65
C LEU A 159 -0.71 0.84 -14.66
N LEU A 160 0.56 1.15 -14.94
CA LEU A 160 1.57 0.12 -15.21
C LEU A 160 2.41 -0.26 -13.98
N SER A 161 2.69 0.69 -13.07
CA SER A 161 3.56 0.41 -11.92
C SER A 161 3.06 -0.71 -11.00
N PRO A 162 1.74 -0.88 -10.78
CA PRO A 162 1.24 -1.93 -9.88
C PRO A 162 1.27 -3.35 -10.48
N LEU A 163 1.42 -3.48 -11.80
CA LEU A 163 1.18 -4.74 -12.52
C LEU A 163 2.14 -5.86 -12.08
N ALA A 164 3.43 -5.58 -11.97
CA ALA A 164 4.43 -6.59 -11.62
C ALA A 164 4.13 -7.22 -10.24
N PHE A 165 3.80 -6.38 -9.26
CA PHE A 165 3.47 -6.84 -7.91
C PHE A 165 2.12 -7.56 -7.86
N SER A 166 1.08 -7.03 -8.50
CA SER A 166 -0.25 -7.64 -8.45
C SER A 166 -0.31 -9.01 -9.13
N VAL A 167 0.29 -9.15 -10.32
CA VAL A 167 0.33 -10.41 -11.08
C VAL A 167 1.18 -11.47 -10.38
N SER A 168 2.18 -11.06 -9.59
CA SER A 168 3.05 -12.00 -8.89
C SER A 168 2.25 -13.01 -8.05
N HIS A 169 1.10 -12.62 -7.48
CA HIS A 169 0.28 -13.48 -6.62
C HIS A 169 -0.19 -14.79 -7.26
N PHE A 170 -0.24 -14.89 -8.59
CA PHE A 170 -0.61 -16.12 -9.29
C PHE A 170 0.37 -17.27 -9.04
N HIS A 171 1.62 -17.00 -8.65
CA HIS A 171 2.58 -18.06 -8.32
C HIS A 171 2.14 -18.94 -7.14
N HIS A 172 1.21 -18.46 -6.30
CA HIS A 172 0.66 -19.20 -5.17
C HIS A 172 -0.52 -20.13 -5.52
N ILE A 173 -1.00 -20.18 -6.77
CA ILE A 173 -2.09 -21.10 -7.15
C ILE A 173 -1.71 -22.55 -6.80
N GLY A 174 -0.49 -22.97 -7.13
CA GLY A 174 -0.02 -24.32 -6.81
C GLY A 174 0.05 -24.59 -5.30
N ASP A 175 0.42 -23.59 -4.49
CA ASP A 175 0.42 -23.70 -3.03
C ASP A 175 -1.00 -23.87 -2.47
N ASP A 176 -1.98 -23.14 -3.00
CA ASP A 176 -3.37 -23.26 -2.58
C ASP A 176 -3.94 -24.66 -2.91
N GLN A 177 -3.61 -25.20 -4.08
CA GLN A 177 -4.02 -26.55 -4.46
C GLN A 177 -3.38 -27.61 -3.56
N ARG A 178 -2.09 -27.45 -3.21
CA ARG A 178 -1.41 -28.32 -2.22
C ARG A 178 -2.06 -28.27 -0.84
N LYS A 179 -2.68 -27.14 -0.47
CA LYS A 179 -3.45 -26.96 0.77
C LYS A 179 -4.91 -27.42 0.66
N GLY A 180 -5.30 -28.05 -0.45
CA GLY A 180 -6.61 -28.67 -0.64
C GLY A 180 -7.65 -27.81 -1.37
N ALA A 181 -7.29 -26.62 -1.86
CA ALA A 181 -8.22 -25.82 -2.66
C ALA A 181 -8.41 -26.44 -4.05
N THR A 182 -9.63 -26.40 -4.59
CA THR A 182 -9.86 -26.73 -6.01
C THR A 182 -9.19 -25.68 -6.90
N LEU A 183 -8.89 -26.03 -8.16
CA LEU A 183 -8.31 -25.07 -9.12
C LEU A 183 -9.15 -23.79 -9.24
N ASN A 184 -10.48 -23.94 -9.32
CA ASN A 184 -11.39 -22.80 -9.41
C ASN A 184 -11.35 -21.91 -8.16
N GLN A 185 -11.29 -22.51 -6.96
CA GLN A 185 -11.16 -21.75 -5.71
C GLN A 185 -9.82 -21.03 -5.61
N ALA A 186 -8.72 -21.70 -5.98
CA ALA A 186 -7.38 -21.11 -5.99
C ALA A 186 -7.30 -19.95 -6.98
N ILE A 187 -7.81 -20.12 -8.20
CA ILE A 187 -7.87 -19.05 -9.22
C ILE A 187 -8.71 -17.89 -8.70
N ALA A 188 -9.94 -18.13 -8.22
CA ALA A 188 -10.82 -17.07 -7.74
C ALA A 188 -10.17 -16.26 -6.60
N LYS A 189 -9.54 -16.93 -5.63
CA LYS A 189 -8.80 -16.30 -4.53
C LYS A 189 -7.66 -15.42 -5.04
N ARG A 190 -6.87 -15.89 -6.01
CA ARG A 190 -5.72 -15.14 -6.53
C ARG A 190 -6.11 -14.03 -7.49
N VAL A 191 -7.18 -14.19 -8.26
CA VAL A 191 -7.78 -13.10 -9.05
C VAL A 191 -8.26 -11.98 -8.14
N PHE A 192 -8.99 -12.31 -7.06
CA PHE A 192 -9.42 -11.31 -6.08
C PHE A 192 -8.22 -10.58 -5.45
N GLN A 193 -7.19 -11.33 -5.02
CA GLN A 193 -5.98 -10.74 -4.45
C GLN A 193 -5.25 -9.84 -5.45
N MET A 194 -5.11 -10.27 -6.71
CA MET A 194 -4.51 -9.47 -7.77
C MET A 194 -5.29 -8.18 -8.01
N LEU A 195 -6.63 -8.25 -8.15
CA LEU A 195 -7.46 -7.07 -8.39
C LEU A 195 -7.37 -6.08 -7.24
N TYR A 196 -7.48 -6.55 -6.00
CA TYR A 196 -7.39 -5.71 -4.81
C TYR A 196 -6.02 -5.03 -4.70
N THR A 197 -4.94 -5.80 -4.84
CA THR A 197 -3.56 -5.27 -4.77
C THR A 197 -3.24 -4.33 -5.94
N TYR A 198 -3.77 -4.59 -7.14
CA TYR A 198 -3.65 -3.69 -8.28
C TYR A 198 -4.37 -2.36 -8.03
N LEU A 199 -5.63 -2.39 -7.60
CA LEU A 199 -6.41 -1.18 -7.32
C LEU A 199 -5.76 -0.34 -6.22
N PHE A 200 -5.30 -0.98 -5.15
CA PHE A 200 -4.54 -0.30 -4.09
C PHE A 200 -3.24 0.30 -4.63
N GLY A 201 -2.49 -0.46 -5.42
CA GLY A 201 -1.26 0.01 -6.04
C GLY A 201 -1.46 1.23 -6.93
N ALA A 202 -2.49 1.20 -7.78
CA ALA A 202 -2.86 2.31 -8.65
C ALA A 202 -3.27 3.54 -7.84
N TYR A 203 -4.10 3.35 -6.79
CA TYR A 203 -4.49 4.44 -5.90
C TYR A 203 -3.31 5.06 -5.15
N ALA A 204 -2.39 4.24 -4.62
CA ALA A 204 -1.18 4.72 -3.96
C ALA A 204 -0.25 5.48 -4.91
N THR A 205 -0.10 5.02 -6.16
CA THR A 205 0.66 5.76 -7.19
C THR A 205 -0.03 7.08 -7.53
N TYR A 206 -1.36 7.07 -7.65
CA TYR A 206 -2.16 8.29 -7.84
C TYR A 206 -1.97 9.27 -6.69
N LEU A 207 -2.04 8.81 -5.44
CA LEU A 207 -1.80 9.63 -4.25
C LEU A 207 -0.40 10.25 -4.31
N HIS A 208 0.64 9.43 -4.48
CA HIS A 208 2.02 9.90 -4.59
C HIS A 208 2.19 11.02 -5.63
N GLN A 209 1.64 10.82 -6.83
CA GLN A 209 1.79 11.79 -7.93
C GLN A 209 0.91 13.05 -7.79
N SER A 210 -0.26 12.90 -7.19
CA SER A 210 -1.23 14.00 -7.02
C SER A 210 -0.86 14.88 -5.84
N THR A 211 -0.44 14.30 -4.71
CA THR A 211 0.03 15.06 -3.54
C THR A 211 1.48 15.50 -3.69
N GLY A 212 2.28 14.77 -4.49
CA GLY A 212 3.72 14.98 -4.57
C GLY A 212 4.48 14.52 -3.33
N HIS A 213 3.87 13.69 -2.47
CA HIS A 213 4.45 13.36 -1.17
C HIS A 213 4.34 11.86 -0.85
N ILE A 214 5.47 11.27 -0.45
CA ILE A 214 5.57 9.83 -0.14
C ILE A 214 4.84 9.42 1.15
N LEU A 215 4.59 10.34 2.07
CA LEU A 215 3.86 10.04 3.31
C LEU A 215 2.40 9.68 3.05
N ALA A 216 1.79 10.25 2.00
CA ALA A 216 0.40 10.00 1.63
C ALA A 216 0.12 8.51 1.37
N PRO A 217 0.85 7.82 0.46
CA PRO A 217 0.68 6.39 0.27
C PRO A 217 1.19 5.56 1.47
N ILE A 218 2.25 5.96 2.19
CA ILE A 218 2.74 5.22 3.37
C ILE A 218 1.66 5.11 4.44
N VAL A 219 1.08 6.24 4.85
CA VAL A 219 0.06 6.25 5.92
C VAL A 219 -1.21 5.53 5.46
N THR A 220 -1.60 5.73 4.20
CA THR A 220 -2.71 5.01 3.58
C THR A 220 -2.49 3.49 3.64
N HIS A 221 -1.30 3.02 3.30
CA HIS A 221 -0.93 1.61 3.37
C HIS A 221 -0.95 1.10 4.81
N SER A 222 -0.33 1.81 5.75
CA SER A 222 -0.36 1.46 7.18
C SER A 222 -1.78 1.31 7.72
N LEU A 223 -2.70 2.22 7.35
CA LEU A 223 -4.10 2.16 7.75
C LEU A 223 -4.81 0.94 7.14
N CYS A 224 -4.65 0.71 5.84
CA CYS A 224 -5.25 -0.45 5.17
C CYS A 224 -4.71 -1.79 5.71
N ASN A 225 -3.43 -1.87 6.06
CA ASN A 225 -2.86 -3.07 6.70
C ASN A 225 -3.41 -3.28 8.11
N SER A 226 -3.68 -2.19 8.85
CA SER A 226 -4.19 -2.26 10.22
C SER A 226 -5.69 -2.57 10.28
N LEU A 227 -6.47 -2.08 9.32
CA LEU A 227 -7.93 -2.29 9.23
C LEU A 227 -8.30 -3.54 8.43
N GLY A 228 -7.40 -4.04 7.57
CA GLY A 228 -7.67 -5.16 6.68
C GLY A 228 -8.64 -4.78 5.56
N ILE A 229 -9.26 -5.79 4.94
CA ILE A 229 -10.24 -5.58 3.87
C ILE A 229 -11.58 -5.16 4.51
N PRO A 230 -12.30 -4.15 3.98
CA PRO A 230 -13.60 -3.77 4.51
C PRO A 230 -14.57 -4.96 4.59
N MET A 231 -15.14 -5.18 5.78
CA MET A 231 -15.98 -6.32 6.17
C MET A 231 -17.40 -6.31 5.57
N VAL A 232 -17.55 -5.98 4.28
CA VAL A 232 -18.87 -5.87 3.63
C VAL A 232 -19.65 -7.20 3.68
N SER A 233 -18.95 -8.34 3.61
CA SER A 233 -19.57 -9.66 3.72
C SER A 233 -20.19 -9.94 5.10
N GLU A 234 -19.72 -9.25 6.13
CA GLU A 234 -20.19 -9.47 7.51
C GLU A 234 -21.50 -8.74 7.81
N ILE A 235 -21.95 -7.83 6.95
CA ILE A 235 -23.23 -7.14 7.15
C ILE A 235 -24.38 -8.13 7.34
N GLN A 236 -24.34 -9.30 6.67
CA GLN A 236 -25.40 -10.31 6.76
C GLN A 236 -25.39 -11.10 8.08
N THR A 237 -24.33 -11.04 8.89
CA THR A 237 -24.28 -11.73 10.18
C THR A 237 -25.06 -11.00 11.27
N PHE A 238 -25.32 -9.70 11.08
CA PHE A 238 -26.09 -8.89 12.04
C PHE A 238 -27.58 -9.28 12.03
N PRO A 239 -28.17 -9.64 13.18
CA PRO A 239 -29.55 -10.13 13.25
C PRO A 239 -30.60 -9.05 12.96
N ASP A 240 -30.34 -7.81 13.38
CA ASP A 240 -31.28 -6.70 13.25
C ASP A 240 -31.28 -6.08 11.83
N ALA A 241 -32.46 -5.98 11.23
CA ALA A 241 -32.62 -5.48 9.86
C ALA A 241 -32.29 -3.98 9.73
N GLU A 242 -32.61 -3.18 10.75
CA GLU A 242 -32.29 -1.75 10.76
C GLU A 242 -30.78 -1.52 10.86
N THR A 243 -30.08 -2.33 11.64
CA THR A 243 -28.62 -2.32 11.72
C THR A 243 -27.98 -2.65 10.38
N ARG A 244 -28.45 -3.72 9.70
CA ARG A 244 -27.98 -4.05 8.35
C ARG A 244 -28.22 -2.92 7.35
N LYS A 245 -29.39 -2.27 7.42
CA LYS A 245 -29.73 -1.12 6.58
C LYS A 245 -28.77 0.06 6.84
N LYS A 246 -28.51 0.40 8.10
CA LYS A 246 -27.53 1.44 8.48
C LYS A 246 -26.13 1.13 7.96
N LEU A 247 -25.69 -0.12 8.07
CA LEU A 247 -24.39 -0.57 7.56
C LEU A 247 -24.29 -0.37 6.04
N TRP A 248 -25.27 -0.87 5.28
CA TRP A 248 -25.32 -0.66 3.83
C TRP A 248 -25.30 0.82 3.45
N LEU A 249 -26.13 1.64 4.11
CA LEU A 249 -26.16 3.09 3.88
C LEU A 249 -24.80 3.73 4.17
N THR A 250 -24.12 3.33 5.24
CA THR A 250 -22.83 3.90 5.64
C THR A 250 -21.72 3.50 4.67
N PHE A 251 -21.67 2.23 4.24
CA PHE A 251 -20.73 1.78 3.20
C PHE A 251 -20.95 2.54 1.89
N THR A 252 -22.19 2.65 1.43
CA THR A 252 -22.52 3.35 0.19
C THR A 252 -22.20 4.84 0.29
N PHE A 253 -22.60 5.49 1.39
CA PHE A 253 -22.31 6.91 1.62
C PHE A 253 -20.81 7.19 1.67
N GLY A 254 -20.05 6.38 2.40
CA GLY A 254 -18.59 6.48 2.49
C GLY A 254 -17.91 6.34 1.13
N ALA A 255 -18.33 5.36 0.33
CA ALA A 255 -17.82 5.15 -1.02
C ALA A 255 -18.15 6.33 -1.97
N ILE A 256 -19.38 6.86 -1.92
CA ILE A 256 -19.77 8.04 -2.70
C ILE A 256 -18.93 9.25 -2.29
N CYS A 257 -18.78 9.51 -0.99
CA CYS A 257 -17.96 10.62 -0.49
C CYS A 257 -16.50 10.48 -0.93
N PHE A 258 -15.93 9.28 -0.85
CA PHE A 258 -14.57 9.02 -1.32
C PHE A 258 -14.42 9.38 -2.80
N VAL A 259 -15.31 8.90 -3.68
CA VAL A 259 -15.24 9.19 -5.13
C VAL A 259 -15.39 10.68 -5.42
N LEU A 260 -16.26 11.39 -4.71
CA LEU A 260 -16.47 12.82 -4.90
C LEU A 260 -15.31 13.66 -4.37
N LEU A 261 -14.67 13.22 -3.28
CA LEU A 261 -13.66 14.01 -2.56
C LEU A 261 -12.22 13.66 -2.92
N VAL A 262 -11.95 12.48 -3.50
CA VAL A 262 -10.58 12.05 -3.82
C VAL A 262 -9.86 13.08 -4.71
N GLY A 263 -10.49 13.54 -5.80
CA GLY A 263 -9.90 14.55 -6.69
C GLY A 263 -9.63 15.90 -6.01
N PRO A 264 -10.65 16.55 -5.40
CA PRO A 264 -10.47 17.80 -4.69
C PRO A 264 -9.45 17.74 -3.55
N LEU A 265 -9.46 16.66 -2.76
CA LEU A 265 -8.60 16.52 -1.58
C LEU A 265 -7.18 16.07 -1.90
N THR A 266 -6.89 15.59 -3.10
CA THR A 266 -5.52 15.30 -3.54
C THR A 266 -4.94 16.39 -4.44
N HIS A 267 -5.58 17.56 -4.52
CA HIS A 267 -5.07 18.68 -5.30
C HIS A 267 -3.75 19.21 -4.72
N LYS A 268 -2.73 19.40 -5.57
CA LYS A 268 -1.36 19.78 -5.19
C LYS A 268 -1.24 20.99 -4.26
N SER A 269 -2.13 21.96 -4.40
CA SER A 269 -2.11 23.19 -3.57
C SER A 269 -2.30 22.93 -2.07
N LEU A 270 -2.93 21.81 -1.70
CA LEU A 270 -3.12 21.43 -0.30
C LEU A 270 -1.83 20.89 0.34
N TYR A 271 -0.82 20.55 -0.47
CA TYR A 271 0.42 19.90 -0.05
C TYR A 271 1.66 20.76 -0.33
N SER A 272 1.49 22.01 -0.74
CA SER A 272 2.57 22.91 -1.13
C SER A 272 2.96 23.95 -0.06
N SER A 273 2.49 23.77 1.19
CA SER A 273 2.68 24.73 2.31
C SER A 273 3.61 24.20 3.37
#